data_AF-A0A4R4UGC4-F1
#
_entry.id   AF-A0A4R4UGC4-F1
#
_cell.length_a   1.000
_cell.length_b   1.000
_cell.length_c   1.000
_cell.angle_alpha   90.00
_cell.angle_beta   90.00
_cell.angle_gamma   90.00
#
_symmetry.space_group_name_H-M   'P 1'
#
loop_
_entity.id
_entity.type
_entity.pdbx_description
1 polymer ?
#
loop_
_entity_poly.entity_id
_entity_poly.type
_entity_poly.pdbx_seq_one_letter_code
_entity_poly.pdbx_strand_id
1 'polypeptide(L)'
;MNHARVYEIRVDGFASLAEAIGAQDPIAHLLCPDEWHRGPCEIPWSLGVADDAGDPDRAALVVGVLSTREKALELLRPIGEVTGRSAVLVEADPSDYEELVEQHRIEALLAE
;
A
#
# COMPACT_ATOMS: atom_id res chain seq x y z
N MET A 1 0.62 -1.20 23.82
CA MET A 1 0.07 -0.23 22.85
C MET A 1 0.74 -0.56 21.53
N ASN A 2 -0.01 -1.07 20.55
CA ASN A 2 0.58 -1.44 19.27
C ASN A 2 0.82 -0.14 18.50
N HIS A 3 2.08 0.32 18.46
CA HIS A 3 2.44 1.54 17.74
C HIS A 3 2.31 1.27 16.24
N ALA A 4 1.65 2.17 15.50
CA ALA A 4 1.57 2.08 14.06
C ALA A 4 2.98 2.01 13.46
N ARG A 5 3.17 1.12 12.49
CA ARG A 5 4.40 0.93 11.71
C ARG A 5 4.05 0.96 10.23
N VAL A 6 5.06 1.11 9.39
CA VAL A 6 4.89 0.94 7.96
C VAL A 6 5.05 -0.53 7.62
N TYR A 7 4.06 -1.07 6.92
CA TYR A 7 4.13 -2.38 6.30
C TYR A 7 4.03 -2.21 4.78
N GLU A 8 4.74 -3.05 4.06
CA GLU A 8 4.71 -3.11 2.61
C GLU A 8 3.95 -4.36 2.18
N ILE A 9 2.92 -4.16 1.35
CA ILE A 9 2.25 -5.25 0.64
C ILE A 9 2.81 -5.29 -0.78
N ARG A 10 3.41 -6.42 -1.15
CA ARG A 10 3.96 -6.64 -2.49
C ARG A 10 3.08 -7.58 -3.29
N VAL A 11 2.85 -7.24 -4.55
CA VAL A 11 2.19 -8.09 -5.53
C VAL A 11 3.12 -8.27 -6.72
N ASP A 12 3.73 -9.44 -6.80
CA ASP A 12 4.68 -9.82 -7.85
C ASP A 12 3.94 -10.41 -9.08
N GLY A 13 4.66 -10.60 -10.19
CA GLY A 13 4.15 -11.28 -11.38
C GLY A 13 3.48 -10.38 -12.42
N PHE A 14 3.81 -9.09 -12.47
CA PHE A 14 3.45 -8.23 -13.60
C PHE A 14 4.49 -8.36 -14.71
N ALA A 15 4.02 -8.55 -15.95
CA ALA A 15 4.89 -8.76 -17.10
C ALA A 15 5.64 -7.49 -17.52
N SER A 16 5.23 -6.32 -17.03
CA SER A 16 5.89 -5.04 -17.28
C SER A 16 5.54 -4.01 -16.21
N LEU A 17 6.37 -2.97 -16.12
CA LEU A 17 6.10 -1.77 -15.33
C LEU A 17 4.74 -1.15 -15.63
N ALA A 18 4.35 -1.07 -16.91
CA ALA A 18 3.08 -0.49 -17.33
C ALA A 18 1.87 -1.28 -16.80
N GLU A 19 1.99 -2.60 -16.71
CA GLU A 19 0.94 -3.45 -16.15
C GLU A 19 0.80 -3.23 -14.64
N ALA A 20 1.92 -3.12 -13.91
CA ALA A 20 1.93 -2.81 -12.48
C ALA A 20 1.36 -1.41 -12.18
N ILE A 21 1.71 -0.41 -13.01
CA ILE A 21 1.12 0.94 -12.92
C ILE A 21 -0.40 0.89 -13.16
N GLY A 22 -0.85 0.14 -14.17
CA GLY A 22 -2.29 0.00 -14.45
C GLY A 22 -3.08 -0.68 -13.32
N ALA A 23 -2.40 -1.39 -12.43
CA ALA A 23 -3.02 -1.99 -11.24
C ALA A 23 -3.13 -1.01 -10.05
N GLN A 24 -2.54 0.19 -10.12
CA GLN A 24 -2.64 1.18 -9.03
C GLN A 24 -4.05 1.74 -8.87
N ASP A 25 -4.75 2.10 -9.95
CA ASP A 25 -6.09 2.70 -9.86
C ASP A 25 -7.12 1.77 -9.19
N PRO A 26 -7.23 0.47 -9.54
CA PRO A 26 -8.11 -0.45 -8.83
C PRO A 26 -7.79 -0.58 -7.33
N ILE A 27 -6.51 -0.50 -6.96
CA ILE A 27 -6.08 -0.60 -5.56
C ILE A 27 -6.35 0.70 -4.80
N ALA A 28 -6.12 1.86 -5.41
CA ALA A 28 -6.50 3.14 -4.83
C ALA A 28 -8.00 3.18 -4.53
N HIS A 29 -8.84 2.72 -5.47
CA HIS A 29 -10.28 2.65 -5.27
C HIS A 29 -10.71 1.63 -4.19
N LEU A 30 -9.99 0.51 -4.08
CA LEU A 30 -10.21 -0.46 -3.01
C LEU A 30 -9.90 0.13 -1.62
N LEU A 31 -8.78 0.84 -1.49
CA LEU A 31 -8.30 1.40 -0.22
C LEU A 31 -9.03 2.68 0.18
N CYS A 32 -9.51 3.44 -0.80
CA CYS A 32 -10.26 4.68 -0.62
C CYS A 32 -11.45 4.72 -1.59
N PRO A 33 -12.58 4.05 -1.26
CA PRO A 33 -13.76 4.04 -2.13
C PRO A 33 -14.40 5.42 -2.31
N ASP A 34 -14.25 6.30 -1.31
CA ASP A 34 -14.68 7.69 -1.36
C ASP A 34 -13.46 8.61 -1.32
N GLU A 35 -12.99 9.04 -2.50
CA GLU A 35 -11.84 9.95 -2.63
C GLU A 35 -12.07 11.34 -1.99
N TRP A 36 -13.33 11.67 -1.68
CA TRP A 36 -13.73 12.97 -1.13
C TRP A 36 -13.94 12.93 0.39
N HIS A 37 -13.69 11.80 1.05
CA HIS A 37 -13.81 11.72 2.50
C HIS A 37 -12.84 12.69 3.18
N ARG A 38 -13.22 13.18 4.36
CA ARG A 38 -12.34 14.04 5.16
C ARG A 38 -11.27 13.16 5.82
N GLY A 39 -10.00 13.43 5.52
CA GLY A 39 -8.88 12.70 6.10
C GLY A 39 -8.79 12.80 7.64
N PRO A 40 -7.95 11.94 8.27
CA PRO A 40 -7.10 10.95 7.62
C PRO A 40 -7.87 9.72 7.13
N CYS A 41 -7.30 9.02 6.14
CA CYS A 41 -7.78 7.69 5.74
C CYS A 41 -7.80 6.74 6.96
N GLU A 42 -8.75 5.79 7.01
CA GLU A 42 -8.82 4.79 8.09
C GLU A 42 -7.52 3.96 8.18
N ILE A 43 -6.94 3.67 7.02
CA ILE A 43 -5.59 3.13 6.87
C ILE A 43 -4.85 4.08 5.93
N PRO A 44 -3.92 4.90 6.41
CA PRO A 44 -3.06 5.70 5.52
C PRO A 44 -2.21 4.77 4.64
N TRP A 45 -2.12 5.09 3.35
CA TRP A 45 -1.43 4.26 2.36
C TRP A 45 -0.70 5.07 1.29
N SER A 46 0.27 4.43 0.63
CA SER A 46 0.91 4.92 -0.59
C SER A 46 1.00 3.81 -1.63
N LEU A 47 1.09 4.18 -2.91
CA LEU A 47 1.26 3.23 -4.02
C LEU A 47 2.56 3.48 -4.75
N GLY A 48 3.20 2.40 -5.18
CA GLY A 48 4.43 2.43 -5.93
C GLY A 48 4.59 1.19 -6.80
N VAL A 49 5.73 1.13 -7.49
CA VAL A 49 6.14 -0.01 -8.31
C VAL A 49 7.62 -0.28 -8.04
N ALA A 50 7.99 -1.55 -8.08
CA ALA A 50 9.36 -2.01 -7.89
C ALA A 50 9.66 -3.15 -8.87
N ASP A 51 10.91 -3.61 -8.90
CA ASP A 51 11.25 -4.86 -9.57
C ASP A 51 10.67 -6.05 -8.79
N ASP A 52 10.26 -7.09 -9.51
CA ASP A 52 9.77 -8.34 -8.93
C ASP A 52 10.91 -9.09 -8.22
N ALA A 53 10.62 -9.63 -7.03
CA ALA A 53 11.63 -10.26 -6.19
C ALA A 53 12.20 -11.56 -6.78
N GLY A 54 11.45 -12.23 -7.66
CA GLY A 54 11.84 -13.47 -8.32
C GLY A 54 12.39 -13.30 -9.75
N ASP A 55 12.14 -12.15 -10.39
CA ASP A 55 12.53 -11.89 -11.78
C ASP A 55 12.69 -10.38 -12.05
N PRO A 56 13.92 -9.84 -12.14
CA PRO A 56 14.14 -8.40 -12.33
C PRO A 56 13.64 -7.85 -13.68
N ASP A 57 13.30 -8.72 -14.65
CA ASP A 57 12.66 -8.30 -15.91
C ASP A 57 11.14 -8.12 -15.75
N ARG A 58 10.60 -8.40 -14.56
CA ARG A 58 9.18 -8.22 -14.19
C ARG A 58 9.03 -7.12 -13.16
N ALA A 59 7.80 -6.63 -13.06
CA ALA A 59 7.44 -5.60 -12.10
C ALA A 59 6.60 -6.16 -10.95
N ALA A 60 6.70 -5.47 -9.82
CA ALA A 60 5.85 -5.63 -8.65
C ALA A 60 5.06 -4.35 -8.40
N LEU A 61 3.80 -4.49 -7.99
CA LEU A 61 3.05 -3.42 -7.36
C LEU A 61 3.39 -3.41 -5.86
N VAL A 62 3.58 -2.21 -5.32
CA VAL A 62 3.91 -2.01 -3.91
C VAL A 62 2.86 -1.11 -3.26
N VAL A 63 2.35 -1.53 -2.10
CA VAL A 63 1.42 -0.74 -1.28
C VAL A 63 2.05 -0.54 0.10
N GLY A 64 2.45 0.69 0.41
CA GLY A 64 2.86 1.07 1.76
C GLY A 64 1.62 1.33 2.60
N VAL A 65 1.54 0.76 3.80
CA VAL A 65 0.43 1.01 4.73
C VAL A 65 0.95 1.34 6.12
N LEU A 66 0.51 2.48 6.66
CA LEU A 66 0.83 2.91 8.01
C LEU A 66 -0.26 2.42 8.96
N SER A 67 -0.02 1.28 9.63
CA SER A 67 -1.06 0.64 10.43
C SER A 67 -0.49 -0.30 11.49
N THR A 68 -1.35 -1.11 12.10
CA THR A 68 -0.92 -2.32 12.82
C THR A 68 -0.73 -3.47 11.82
N ARG A 69 0.08 -4.46 12.20
CA ARG A 69 0.27 -5.67 11.39
C ARG A 69 -1.05 -6.38 11.07
N GLU A 70 -1.95 -6.44 12.04
CA GLU A 70 -3.26 -7.10 11.90
C GLU A 70 -4.10 -6.45 10.81
N LYS A 71 -4.23 -5.11 10.83
CA LYS A 71 -4.91 -4.36 9.77
C LYS A 71 -4.23 -4.50 8.41
N ALA A 72 -2.89 -4.51 8.37
CA ALA A 72 -2.17 -4.71 7.12
C ALA A 72 -2.39 -6.12 6.53
N LEU A 73 -2.51 -7.15 7.37
CA LEU A 73 -2.84 -8.52 6.93
C LEU A 73 -4.24 -8.64 6.34
N GLU A 74 -5.21 -7.87 6.83
CA GLU A 74 -6.59 -7.86 6.32
C GLU A 74 -6.66 -7.39 4.85
N LEU A 75 -5.68 -6.58 4.41
CA LEU A 75 -5.60 -6.06 3.04
C LEU A 75 -5.04 -7.07 2.02
N LEU A 76 -4.36 -8.14 2.45
CA LEU A 76 -3.71 -9.08 1.53
C LEU A 76 -4.70 -9.76 0.58
N ARG A 77 -5.83 -10.25 1.12
CA ARG A 77 -6.83 -10.96 0.31
C ARG A 77 -7.51 -10.01 -0.69
N PRO A 78 -8.08 -8.86 -0.28
CA PRO A 78 -8.71 -7.93 -1.22
C PRO A 78 -7.77 -7.43 -2.32
N ILE A 79 -6.51 -7.10 -1.97
CA ILE A 79 -5.51 -6.68 -2.96
C ILE A 79 -5.19 -7.82 -3.95
N GLY A 80 -5.05 -9.05 -3.45
CA GLY A 80 -4.83 -10.21 -4.30
C GLY A 80 -6.00 -10.52 -5.24
N GLU A 81 -7.23 -10.39 -4.75
CA GLU A 81 -8.44 -10.57 -5.56
C GLU A 81 -8.55 -9.51 -6.67
N VAL A 82 -8.30 -8.24 -6.36
CA VAL A 82 -8.34 -7.15 -7.34
C VAL A 82 -7.25 -7.27 -8.41
N THR A 83 -6.06 -7.74 -8.03
CA THR A 83 -4.92 -7.90 -8.95
C THR A 83 -4.90 -9.24 -9.68
N GLY A 84 -5.73 -10.20 -9.26
CA GLY A 84 -5.70 -11.59 -9.71
C GLY A 84 -4.42 -12.33 -9.35
N ARG A 85 -3.69 -11.87 -8.31
CA ARG A 85 -2.34 -12.32 -7.94
C ARG A 85 -2.22 -12.53 -6.43
N SER A 86 -1.16 -13.19 -5.99
CA SER A 86 -0.89 -13.31 -4.55
C SER A 86 -0.23 -12.04 -4.04
N ALA A 87 -0.72 -11.54 -2.91
CA ALA A 87 -0.10 -10.45 -2.16
C ALA A 87 0.67 -11.00 -0.95
N VAL A 88 1.82 -10.41 -0.64
CA VAL A 88 2.64 -10.76 0.53
C VAL A 88 2.91 -9.53 1.39
N LEU A 89 2.97 -9.72 2.72
CA LEU A 89 3.24 -8.64 3.67
C LEU A 89 4.70 -8.69 4.14
N VAL A 90 5.36 -7.55 4.11
CA VAL A 90 6.72 -7.32 4.63
C VAL A 90 6.68 -6.13 5.60
N GLU A 91 7.52 -6.15 6.63
CA GLU A 91 7.73 -4.96 7.47
C GLU A 91 8.73 -4.04 6.75
N ALA A 92 8.39 -2.76 6.61
CA ALA A 92 9.19 -1.78 5.89
C ALA A 92 9.88 -0.81 6.83
N ASP A 93 11.00 -0.25 6.38
CA ASP A 93 11.61 0.88 7.06
C ASP A 93 10.73 2.14 6.81
N PRO A 94 10.26 2.84 7.86
CA PRO A 94 9.48 4.06 7.68
C PRO A 94 10.20 5.15 6.87
N SER A 95 11.53 5.13 6.80
CA SER A 95 12.30 6.07 5.96
C SER A 95 12.14 5.85 4.46
N ASP A 96 11.72 4.65 4.02
CA ASP A 96 11.34 4.40 2.62
C ASP A 96 9.96 5.00 2.29
N TYR A 97 9.22 5.45 3.31
CA TYR A 97 7.83 5.91 3.23
C TYR A 97 7.61 7.26 3.95
N GLU A 98 8.62 8.14 3.92
CA GLU A 98 8.59 9.44 4.62
C GLU A 98 7.38 10.29 4.24
N GLU A 99 7.00 10.33 2.96
CA GLU A 99 5.84 11.10 2.49
C GLU A 99 4.52 10.59 3.11
N LEU A 100 4.34 9.27 3.19
CA LEU A 100 3.17 8.64 3.81
C LEU A 100 3.08 9.00 5.30
N VAL A 101 4.21 8.88 6.01
CA VAL A 101 4.29 9.18 7.45
C VAL A 101 4.01 10.65 7.71
N GLU A 102 4.59 11.55 6.91
CA GLU A 102 4.42 12.99 7.06
C GLU A 102 3.00 13.45 6.73
N GLN A 103 2.41 12.93 5.64
CA GLN A 103 1.02 13.21 5.29
C GLN A 103 0.08 12.82 6.44
N HIS A 104 0.21 11.59 6.96
CA HIS A 104 -0.63 11.14 8.07
C HIS A 104 -0.45 12.01 9.31
N ARG A 105 0.78 12.43 9.63
CA ARG A 105 1.07 13.33 10.76
C ARG A 105 0.33 14.66 10.62
N ILE A 106 0.34 15.26 9.42
CA ILE A 106 -0.36 16.52 9.14
C ILE A 106 -1.87 16.34 9.25
N GLU A 107 -2.43 15.30 8.62
CA GLU A 107 -3.87 15.03 8.63
C GLU A 107 -4.40 14.75 10.05
N ALA A 108 -3.64 14.00 10.85
CA ALA A 108 -3.99 13.72 12.24
C ALA A 108 -4.07 15.01 13.09
N LEU A 109 -3.14 15.96 12.87
CA LEU A 109 -3.15 17.26 13.56
C LEU A 109 -4.31 18.16 13.13
N LEU A 110 -4.86 17.98 11.94
CA LEU A 110 -5.99 18.76 11.41
C LEU A 110 -7.37 18.17 11.80
N ALA A 111 -7.39 16.94 12.32
CA ALA A 111 -8.59 16.26 12.78
C ALA A 111 -8.95 16.59 14.24
N GLU A 112 -8.04 17.24 14.98
CA GLU A 112 -8.22 17.75 16.35
C GLU A 112 -8.77 19.18 16.38
#